data_AF-A0A8T4HUZ3-F1
#
_entry.id   AF-A0A8T4HUZ3-F1
#
_cell.length_a   1.000
_cell.length_b   1.000
_cell.length_c   1.000
_cell.angle_alpha   90.00
_cell.angle_beta   90.00
_cell.angle_gamma   90.00
#
_symmetry.space_group_name_H-M   'P 1'
#
loop_
_entity.id
_entity.type
_entity.pdbx_description
1 polymer ?
#
loop_
_entity_poly.entity_id
_entity_poly.type
_entity_poly.pdbx_seq_one_letter_code
_entity_poly.pdbx_strand_id
1 'polypeptide(L)'
;GGLVREVGVDRTGRVEAQEWNQALGEDCALACLQSANHEVGTVQPVAEAAEACAEAGVPLLVDAAQSLPWGPVEGPWSLLTGSAHKWGGPAGVGLLAVRKGVRFAPTGPVDERERGAAPGFENIPAVVAAAAALRAVRAEADAEAARLRALVDRIRARVPELVPDTEVVGDPVRRLPHLVTFSCLYVDGEALLHALDTAGYSVSSGSSCTSSTLTPSHVLRAMGVLSEGNVRVSLPPGTAESEVDRFLEALPGAVEGVRAHLGIGARAEPADRGAAEAEVTVDARGKLCPLPVIELAKVIEDVPAGGVVRVLADDEAARLDIPAWCEMTGHAFEGVEGVEYRVRRTAPRRGA
;
A
#
# COMPACT_ATOMS: atom_id res chain seq x y z
N GLY A 1 5.58 -6.88 -27.07
CA GLY A 1 4.89 -8.18 -27.19
C GLY A 1 5.66 -9.27 -26.47
N GLY A 2 5.89 -9.11 -25.16
CA GLY A 2 6.41 -10.17 -24.29
C GLY A 2 5.33 -10.60 -23.31
N LEU A 3 5.48 -11.79 -22.73
CA LEU A 3 4.64 -12.22 -21.62
C LEU A 3 5.11 -11.52 -20.34
N VAL A 4 4.17 -11.05 -19.54
CA VAL A 4 4.43 -10.51 -18.20
C VAL A 4 3.92 -11.52 -17.19
N ARG A 5 4.75 -11.86 -16.20
CA ARG A 5 4.37 -12.65 -15.04
C ARG A 5 4.50 -11.76 -13.81
N GLU A 6 3.39 -11.55 -13.12
CA GLU A 6 3.38 -10.86 -11.84
C GLU A 6 3.77 -11.86 -10.74
N VAL A 7 4.59 -11.40 -9.79
CA VAL A 7 5.01 -12.18 -8.63
C VAL A 7 4.25 -11.63 -7.42
N GLY A 8 3.63 -12.53 -6.64
CA GLY A 8 2.88 -12.18 -5.44
C GLY A 8 3.76 -11.56 -4.35
N VAL A 9 3.08 -10.97 -3.38
CA VAL A 9 3.70 -10.45 -2.15
C VAL A 9 3.00 -11.05 -0.95
N ASP A 10 3.73 -11.13 0.16
CA ASP A 10 3.12 -11.48 1.44
C ASP A 10 2.26 -10.33 1.99
N ARG A 11 1.59 -10.57 3.11
CA ARG A 11 0.77 -9.56 3.81
C ARG A 11 1.54 -8.32 4.29
N THR A 12 2.87 -8.39 4.37
CA THR A 12 3.71 -7.23 4.70
C THR A 12 4.09 -6.44 3.45
N GLY A 13 3.73 -6.91 2.25
CA GLY A 13 4.07 -6.29 0.98
C GLY A 13 5.48 -6.64 0.50
N ARG A 14 6.09 -7.70 1.03
CA ARG A 14 7.39 -8.20 0.60
C ARG A 14 7.20 -9.27 -0.48
N VAL A 15 8.04 -9.26 -1.51
CA VAL A 15 7.96 -10.24 -2.61
C VAL A 15 8.09 -11.68 -2.12
N GLU A 16 7.23 -12.55 -2.64
CA GLU A 16 7.24 -13.98 -2.32
C GLU A 16 8.45 -14.67 -2.96
N ALA A 17 9.41 -15.09 -2.15
CA ALA A 17 10.68 -15.61 -2.63
C ALA A 17 10.52 -16.89 -3.47
N GLN A 18 9.56 -17.74 -3.12
CA GLN A 18 9.30 -18.96 -3.87
C GLN A 18 8.73 -18.67 -5.26
N GLU A 19 7.75 -17.76 -5.35
CA GLU A 19 7.18 -17.35 -6.63
C GLU A 19 8.20 -16.60 -7.49
N TRP A 20 9.02 -15.75 -6.87
CA TRP A 20 10.13 -15.06 -7.55
C TRP A 20 11.07 -16.07 -8.22
N ASN A 21 11.55 -17.06 -7.48
CA ASN A 21 12.46 -18.08 -8.01
C ASN A 21 11.81 -18.93 -9.12
N GLN A 22 10.52 -19.25 -9.00
CA GLN A 22 9.78 -19.95 -10.06
C GLN A 22 9.60 -19.07 -11.31
N ALA A 23 9.52 -17.76 -11.15
CA ALA A 23 9.37 -16.82 -12.25
C ALA A 23 10.64 -16.67 -13.11
N LEU A 24 11.83 -16.93 -12.55
CA LEU A 24 13.14 -16.82 -13.21
C LEU A 24 13.48 -17.98 -14.18
N GLY A 25 12.47 -18.65 -14.75
CA GLY A 25 12.67 -19.77 -15.69
C GLY A 25 13.36 -19.39 -17.01
N GLU A 26 13.60 -20.37 -17.88
CA GLU A 26 14.42 -20.24 -19.10
C GLU A 26 13.96 -19.14 -20.08
N ASP A 27 12.68 -18.79 -20.07
CA ASP A 27 12.10 -17.74 -20.94
C ASP A 27 12.12 -16.34 -20.31
N CYS A 28 12.70 -16.16 -19.11
CA CYS A 28 12.72 -14.88 -18.42
C CYS A 28 13.81 -13.96 -18.99
N ALA A 29 13.41 -12.93 -19.75
CA ALA A 29 14.35 -11.99 -20.35
C ALA A 29 14.82 -10.87 -19.41
N LEU A 30 13.99 -10.50 -18.43
CA LEU A 30 14.24 -9.41 -17.48
C LEU A 30 13.37 -9.59 -16.23
N ALA A 31 13.99 -9.50 -15.06
CA ALA A 31 13.28 -9.37 -13.80
C ALA A 31 13.22 -7.90 -13.37
N CYS A 32 12.10 -7.49 -12.77
CA CYS A 32 11.89 -6.12 -12.28
C CYS A 32 11.44 -6.15 -10.83
N LEU A 33 12.10 -5.38 -9.96
CA LEU A 33 11.74 -5.30 -8.55
C LEU A 33 11.91 -3.87 -8.04
N GLN A 34 10.89 -3.30 -7.41
CA GLN A 34 11.08 -2.07 -6.65
C GLN A 34 11.93 -2.34 -5.41
N SER A 35 12.81 -1.43 -5.04
CA SER A 35 13.63 -1.55 -3.82
C SER A 35 12.85 -1.31 -2.54
N ALA A 36 11.79 -0.50 -2.60
CA ALA A 36 10.86 -0.27 -1.52
C ALA A 36 9.52 0.18 -2.10
N ASN A 37 8.43 -0.24 -1.47
CA ASN A 37 7.08 0.09 -1.91
C ASN A 37 6.71 1.53 -1.52
N HIS A 38 6.18 2.28 -2.48
CA HIS A 38 5.83 3.69 -2.31
C HIS A 38 4.49 3.92 -1.58
N GLU A 39 3.68 2.87 -1.41
CA GLU A 39 2.42 2.92 -0.66
C GLU A 39 2.63 2.48 0.78
N VAL A 40 3.19 1.29 1.01
CA VAL A 40 3.31 0.70 2.37
C VAL A 40 4.70 0.82 2.99
N GLY A 41 5.66 1.35 2.24
CA GLY A 41 7.03 1.57 2.72
C GLY A 41 7.90 0.32 2.81
N THR A 42 7.35 -0.89 2.66
CA THR A 42 8.09 -2.16 2.78
C THR A 42 9.30 -2.20 1.86
N VAL A 43 10.47 -2.48 2.44
CA VAL A 43 11.77 -2.62 1.73
C VAL A 43 11.88 -4.05 1.20
N GLN A 44 12.14 -4.17 -0.10
CA GLN A 44 12.24 -5.45 -0.79
C GLN A 44 13.63 -6.09 -0.62
N PRO A 45 13.72 -7.43 -0.66
CA PRO A 45 14.99 -8.17 -0.65
C PRO A 45 15.75 -8.05 -1.97
N VAL A 46 16.25 -6.85 -2.28
CA VAL A 46 16.93 -6.63 -3.56
C VAL A 46 18.21 -7.44 -3.67
N ALA A 47 18.96 -7.59 -2.58
CA ALA A 47 20.21 -8.35 -2.59
C ALA A 47 19.95 -9.83 -2.89
N GLU A 48 19.02 -10.45 -2.17
CA GLU A 48 18.66 -11.86 -2.36
C GLU A 48 18.02 -12.09 -3.74
N ALA A 49 17.15 -11.18 -4.19
CA ALA A 49 16.54 -11.26 -5.51
C ALA A 49 17.59 -11.11 -6.64
N ALA A 50 18.57 -10.23 -6.46
CA ALA A 50 19.66 -10.03 -7.42
C ALA A 50 20.59 -11.25 -7.50
N GLU A 51 20.85 -11.92 -6.38
CA GLU A 51 21.61 -13.18 -6.35
C GLU A 51 20.86 -14.28 -7.12
N ALA A 52 19.56 -14.48 -6.85
CA ALA A 52 18.73 -15.43 -7.59
C ALA A 52 18.70 -15.15 -9.10
N CYS A 53 18.57 -13.87 -9.48
CA CYS A 53 18.65 -13.45 -10.89
C CYS A 53 20.01 -13.77 -11.52
N ALA A 54 21.11 -13.53 -10.79
CA ALA A 54 22.45 -13.81 -11.27
C ALA A 54 22.68 -15.32 -11.48
N GLU A 55 22.19 -16.16 -10.56
CA GLU A 55 22.23 -17.63 -10.69
C GLU A 55 21.43 -18.13 -11.90
N ALA A 56 20.27 -17.52 -12.16
CA ALA A 56 19.43 -17.83 -13.32
C ALA A 56 19.92 -17.22 -14.64
N GLY A 57 20.96 -16.36 -14.62
CA GLY A 57 21.41 -15.63 -15.80
C GLY A 57 20.43 -14.56 -16.31
N VAL A 58 19.49 -14.12 -15.47
CA VAL A 58 18.45 -13.14 -15.78
C VAL A 58 18.90 -11.75 -15.29
N PRO A 59 18.83 -10.69 -16.12
CA PRO A 59 19.13 -9.34 -15.64
C PRO A 59 18.04 -8.84 -14.69
N LEU A 60 18.44 -8.11 -13.64
CA LEU A 60 17.52 -7.45 -12.70
C LEU A 60 17.51 -5.94 -12.90
N LEU A 61 16.34 -5.37 -13.18
CA LEU A 61 16.07 -3.94 -13.08
C LEU A 61 15.46 -3.63 -11.71
N VAL A 62 16.11 -2.73 -10.97
CA VAL A 62 15.61 -2.27 -9.67
C VAL A 62 15.02 -0.86 -9.79
N ASP A 63 13.76 -0.69 -9.40
CA ASP A 63 13.20 0.65 -9.15
C ASP A 63 13.64 1.14 -7.76
N ALA A 64 14.60 2.07 -7.76
CA ALA A 64 15.19 2.62 -6.55
C ALA A 64 14.65 4.02 -6.19
N ALA A 65 13.58 4.49 -6.85
CA ALA A 65 13.08 5.84 -6.67
C ALA A 65 12.77 6.20 -5.21
N GLN A 66 12.25 5.24 -4.43
CA GLN A 66 11.88 5.47 -3.02
C GLN A 66 13.03 5.24 -2.01
N SER A 67 14.03 4.42 -2.34
CA SER A 67 15.09 4.03 -1.41
C SER A 67 16.39 4.82 -1.60
N LEU A 68 16.67 5.33 -2.81
CA LEU A 68 17.87 6.11 -3.11
C LEU A 68 18.14 7.31 -2.18
N PRO A 69 17.13 8.05 -1.69
CA PRO A 69 17.36 9.13 -0.72
C PRO A 69 17.98 8.63 0.59
N TRP A 70 17.69 7.38 0.98
CA TRP A 70 18.04 6.81 2.28
C TRP A 70 19.33 6.00 2.28
N GLY A 71 19.78 5.53 1.12
CA GLY A 71 21.01 4.74 1.04
C GLY A 71 21.27 4.13 -0.33
N PRO A 72 22.41 3.43 -0.47
CA PRO A 72 22.66 2.59 -1.64
C PRO A 72 21.73 1.38 -1.64
N VAL A 73 21.35 0.91 -2.83
CA VAL A 73 20.70 -0.38 -3.02
C VAL A 73 21.78 -1.45 -3.16
N GLU A 74 21.80 -2.40 -2.23
CA GLU A 74 22.77 -3.48 -2.18
C GLU A 74 22.50 -4.58 -3.22
N GLY A 75 23.50 -5.43 -3.44
CA GLY A 75 23.40 -6.61 -4.30
C GLY A 75 23.85 -6.42 -5.76
N PRO A 76 23.97 -7.53 -6.51
CA PRO A 76 24.45 -7.55 -7.89
C PRO A 76 23.39 -7.20 -8.96
N TRP A 77 22.48 -6.25 -8.70
CA TRP A 77 21.47 -5.80 -9.67
C TRP A 77 22.08 -5.37 -11.02
N SER A 78 21.38 -5.57 -12.13
CA SER A 78 21.91 -5.25 -13.48
C SER A 78 21.67 -3.80 -13.90
N LEU A 79 20.45 -3.31 -13.63
CA LEU A 79 20.01 -1.95 -13.89
C LEU A 79 19.36 -1.38 -12.63
N LEU A 80 19.47 -0.07 -12.43
CA LEU A 80 18.81 0.63 -11.34
C LEU A 80 18.25 1.96 -11.84
N THR A 81 16.98 2.22 -11.55
CA THR A 81 16.30 3.46 -11.94
C THR A 81 15.94 4.32 -10.73
N GLY A 82 15.85 5.64 -10.93
CA GLY A 82 15.42 6.59 -9.91
C GLY A 82 14.92 7.89 -10.51
N SER A 83 14.19 8.69 -9.73
CA SER A 83 13.63 9.97 -10.19
C SER A 83 13.92 11.10 -9.21
N ALA A 84 14.46 12.22 -9.71
CA ALA A 84 15.04 13.25 -8.85
C ALA A 84 14.06 13.94 -7.91
N HIS A 85 12.80 14.09 -8.33
CA HIS A 85 11.75 14.65 -7.50
C HIS A 85 11.46 13.83 -6.23
N LYS A 86 11.95 12.59 -6.12
CA LYS A 86 11.83 11.78 -4.90
C LYS A 86 12.85 12.12 -3.81
N TRP A 87 13.90 12.87 -4.14
CA TRP A 87 14.91 13.35 -3.18
C TRP A 87 15.09 14.87 -3.20
N GLY A 88 14.03 15.61 -3.56
CA GLY A 88 14.04 17.08 -3.60
C GLY A 88 14.76 17.69 -4.80
N GLY A 89 15.13 16.89 -5.80
CA GLY A 89 15.60 17.39 -7.09
C GLY A 89 14.45 17.84 -8.00
N PRO A 90 14.73 18.46 -9.15
CA PRO A 90 13.70 18.92 -10.06
C PRO A 90 12.92 17.74 -10.70
N ALA A 91 11.65 17.97 -11.01
CA ALA A 91 10.89 17.05 -11.86
C ALA A 91 11.45 17.05 -13.30
N GLY A 92 11.24 15.95 -14.03
CA GLY A 92 11.68 15.81 -15.42
C GLY A 92 13.13 15.35 -15.60
N VAL A 93 13.85 15.01 -14.52
CA VAL A 93 15.15 14.33 -14.59
C VAL A 93 15.12 13.04 -13.77
N GLY A 94 15.65 11.97 -14.37
CA GLY A 94 15.77 10.66 -13.77
C GLY A 94 17.18 10.10 -13.93
N LEU A 95 17.39 8.93 -13.35
CA LEU A 95 18.65 8.19 -13.41
C LEU A 95 18.35 6.78 -13.91
N LEU A 96 19.16 6.30 -14.85
CA LEU A 96 19.30 4.87 -15.13
C LEU A 96 20.77 4.51 -14.98
N ALA A 97 21.09 3.74 -13.94
CA ALA A 97 22.41 3.16 -13.74
C ALA A 97 22.47 1.78 -14.40
N VAL A 98 23.44 1.58 -15.30
CA VAL A 98 23.69 0.30 -15.96
C VAL A 98 25.00 -0.27 -15.43
N ARG A 99 24.97 -1.48 -14.84
CA ARG A 99 26.18 -2.10 -14.31
C ARG A 99 27.14 -2.44 -15.46
N LYS A 100 28.44 -2.26 -15.23
CA LYS A 100 29.49 -2.61 -16.20
C LYS A 100 29.34 -4.08 -16.63
N GLY A 101 29.36 -4.33 -17.95
CA GLY A 101 29.23 -5.66 -18.53
C GLY A 101 27.78 -6.06 -18.88
N VAL A 102 26.78 -5.32 -18.40
CA VAL A 102 25.38 -5.52 -18.80
C VAL A 102 25.18 -4.97 -20.21
N ARG A 103 24.61 -5.79 -21.09
CA ARG A 103 24.22 -5.36 -22.44
C ARG A 103 22.97 -4.49 -22.34
N PHE A 104 23.05 -3.25 -22.79
CA PHE A 104 21.96 -2.29 -22.80
C PHE A 104 21.91 -1.60 -24.16
N ALA A 105 20.72 -1.46 -24.73
CA ALA A 105 20.47 -0.75 -25.96
C ALA A 105 19.24 0.14 -25.77
N PRO A 106 19.35 1.47 -25.90
CA PRO A 106 18.21 2.35 -25.76
C PRO A 106 17.24 2.19 -26.92
N THR A 107 15.96 2.46 -26.65
CA THR A 107 14.91 2.48 -27.65
C THR A 107 14.76 3.89 -28.23
N GLY A 108 14.81 4.03 -29.55
CA GLY A 108 14.56 5.30 -30.23
C GLY A 108 15.76 5.84 -31.01
N PRO A 109 15.75 7.14 -31.39
CA PRO A 109 16.87 7.78 -32.06
C PRO A 109 18.15 7.68 -31.23
N VAL A 110 19.28 7.50 -31.90
CA VAL A 110 20.61 7.46 -31.26
C VAL A 110 21.41 8.65 -31.75
N ASP A 111 22.10 9.34 -30.84
CA ASP A 111 23.12 10.33 -31.15
C ASP A 111 24.38 10.05 -30.31
N GLU A 112 25.40 10.92 -30.40
CA GLU A 112 26.69 10.71 -29.71
C GLU A 112 26.62 10.99 -28.19
N ARG A 113 25.54 11.60 -27.70
CA ARG A 113 25.40 12.03 -26.30
C ARG A 113 25.17 10.85 -25.38
N GLU A 114 25.58 11.00 -24.13
CA GLU A 114 25.51 9.92 -23.13
C GLU A 114 26.10 8.60 -23.63
N ARG A 115 27.11 8.65 -24.53
CA ARG A 115 27.70 7.48 -25.20
C ARG A 115 26.67 6.66 -25.98
N GLY A 116 25.70 7.33 -26.58
CA GLY A 116 24.58 6.72 -27.31
C GLY A 116 23.51 6.12 -26.41
N ALA A 117 23.50 6.38 -25.10
CA ALA A 117 22.53 5.83 -24.15
C ALA A 117 21.23 6.65 -24.06
N ALA A 118 21.27 7.96 -24.32
CA ALA A 118 20.09 8.82 -24.30
C ALA A 118 20.26 9.95 -25.33
N PRO A 119 19.36 10.07 -26.32
CA PRO A 119 19.45 11.12 -27.34
C PRO A 119 18.95 12.48 -26.83
N GLY A 120 19.34 13.55 -27.52
CA GLY A 120 18.82 14.89 -27.30
C GLY A 120 19.67 15.73 -26.34
N PHE A 121 19.40 17.04 -26.33
CA PHE A 121 20.20 17.99 -25.53
C PHE A 121 20.06 17.73 -24.03
N GLU A 122 21.20 17.67 -23.35
CA GLU A 122 21.28 17.41 -21.93
C GLU A 122 20.68 18.59 -21.13
N ASN A 123 19.78 18.28 -20.20
CA ASN A 123 19.31 19.27 -19.23
C ASN A 123 20.34 19.41 -18.09
N ILE A 124 21.51 19.96 -18.41
CA ILE A 124 22.64 20.11 -17.48
C ILE A 124 22.22 20.77 -16.16
N PRO A 125 21.43 21.88 -16.13
CA PRO A 125 20.98 22.46 -14.87
C PRO A 125 20.18 21.49 -14.00
N ALA A 126 19.23 20.74 -14.59
CA ALA A 126 18.43 19.78 -13.85
C ALA A 126 19.26 18.60 -13.33
N VAL A 127 20.21 18.10 -14.13
CA VAL A 127 21.14 17.03 -13.75
C VAL A 127 22.02 17.45 -12.57
N VAL A 128 22.59 18.65 -12.63
CA VAL A 128 23.42 19.20 -11.54
C VAL A 128 22.59 19.39 -10.27
N ALA A 129 21.38 19.94 -10.38
CA ALA A 129 20.47 20.12 -9.25
C ALA A 129 20.06 18.77 -8.63
N ALA A 130 19.75 17.76 -9.44
CA ALA A 130 19.41 16.42 -8.97
C ALA A 130 20.57 15.76 -8.21
N ALA A 131 21.80 15.90 -8.69
CA ALA A 131 22.99 15.37 -8.03
C ALA A 131 23.29 16.11 -6.72
N ALA A 132 23.16 17.43 -6.71
CA ALA A 132 23.36 18.24 -5.50
C ALA A 132 22.31 17.89 -4.42
N ALA A 133 21.04 17.79 -4.79
CA ALA A 133 19.95 17.41 -3.89
C ALA A 133 20.18 16.01 -3.29
N LEU A 134 20.56 15.02 -4.11
CA LEU A 134 20.83 13.66 -3.62
C LEU A 134 22.00 13.64 -2.62
N ARG A 135 23.06 14.41 -2.88
CA ARG A 135 24.20 14.52 -1.94
C ARG A 135 23.78 15.16 -0.62
N ALA A 136 22.98 16.23 -0.66
CA ALA A 136 22.50 16.91 0.52
C ALA A 136 21.63 15.98 1.38
N VAL A 137 20.61 15.35 0.79
CA VAL A 137 19.72 14.43 1.52
C VAL A 137 20.48 13.24 2.10
N ARG A 138 21.43 12.65 1.34
CA ARG A 138 22.25 11.53 1.83
C ARG A 138 23.20 11.89 2.97
N ALA A 139 23.62 13.15 3.09
CA ALA A 139 24.50 13.57 4.18
C ALA A 139 23.80 13.52 5.55
N GLU A 140 22.47 13.61 5.56
CA GLU A 140 21.65 13.65 6.77
C GLU A 140 20.74 12.41 6.91
N ALA A 141 20.77 11.51 5.92
CA ALA A 141 19.81 10.41 5.79
C ALA A 141 19.72 9.50 7.02
N ASP A 142 20.85 9.11 7.63
CA ASP A 142 20.85 8.22 8.79
C ASP A 142 20.19 8.85 10.02
N ALA A 143 20.56 10.11 10.31
CA ALA A 143 20.00 10.85 11.44
C ALA A 143 18.50 11.13 11.25
N GLU A 144 18.13 11.54 10.04
CA GLU A 144 16.74 11.82 9.71
C GLU A 144 15.89 10.55 9.65
N ALA A 145 16.45 9.44 9.14
CA ALA A 145 15.78 8.15 9.14
C ALA A 145 15.46 7.68 10.57
N ALA A 146 16.40 7.82 11.51
CA ALA A 146 16.17 7.48 12.91
C ALA A 146 15.05 8.32 13.53
N ARG A 147 15.04 9.63 13.25
CA ARG A 147 14.04 10.57 13.75
C ARG A 147 12.64 10.27 13.20
N LEU A 148 12.53 10.13 11.88
CA LEU A 148 11.26 9.84 11.21
C LEU A 148 10.73 8.45 11.56
N ARG A 149 11.62 7.45 11.74
CA ARG A 149 11.24 6.11 12.20
C ARG A 149 10.49 6.18 13.53
N ALA A 150 11.01 6.94 14.50
CA ALA A 150 10.38 7.10 15.81
C ALA A 150 9.01 7.78 15.72
N LEU A 151 8.86 8.79 14.85
CA LEU A 151 7.58 9.44 14.59
C LEU A 151 6.58 8.49 13.91
N VAL A 152 7.03 7.74 12.91
CA VAL A 152 6.22 6.71 12.24
C VAL A 152 5.82 5.61 13.22
N ASP A 153 6.73 5.13 14.07
CA ASP A 153 6.42 4.13 15.12
C ASP A 153 5.34 4.63 16.07
N ARG A 154 5.37 5.92 16.44
CA ARG A 154 4.30 6.53 17.22
C ARG A 154 2.97 6.48 16.48
N ILE A 155 2.91 6.87 15.21
CA ILE A 155 1.67 6.80 14.42
C ILE A 155 1.17 5.36 14.36
N ARG A 156 2.05 4.40 14.03
CA ARG A 156 1.71 2.97 13.95
C ARG A 156 1.13 2.41 15.24
N ALA A 157 1.64 2.84 16.39
CA ALA A 157 1.14 2.41 17.70
C ALA A 157 -0.16 3.11 18.10
N ARG A 158 -0.26 4.42 17.87
CA ARG A 158 -1.35 5.25 18.39
C ARG A 158 -2.61 5.18 17.55
N VAL A 159 -2.50 5.02 16.23
CA VAL A 159 -3.67 5.00 15.35
C VAL A 159 -4.67 3.90 15.75
N PRO A 160 -4.26 2.62 15.95
CA PRO A 160 -5.20 1.58 16.39
C PRO A 160 -5.77 1.78 17.80
N GLU A 161 -5.08 2.52 18.67
CA GLU A 161 -5.58 2.87 20.01
C GLU A 161 -6.66 3.96 19.96
N LEU A 162 -6.53 4.89 19.02
CA LEU A 162 -7.37 6.08 18.91
C LEU A 162 -8.55 5.89 17.96
N VAL A 163 -8.40 5.03 16.97
CA VAL A 163 -9.41 4.75 15.95
C VAL A 163 -9.72 3.25 15.96
N PRO A 164 -10.92 2.86 16.42
CA PRO A 164 -11.37 1.47 16.35
C PRO A 164 -11.46 0.99 14.91
N ASP A 165 -11.32 -0.32 14.71
CA ASP A 165 -11.45 -1.00 13.43
C ASP A 165 -10.44 -0.50 12.37
N THR A 166 -9.19 -0.29 12.81
CA THR A 166 -8.08 0.14 11.94
C THR A 166 -7.01 -0.94 11.82
N GLU A 167 -6.52 -1.15 10.60
CA GLU A 167 -5.37 -2.01 10.30
C GLU A 167 -4.18 -1.15 9.85
N VAL A 168 -3.02 -1.31 10.47
CA VAL A 168 -1.76 -0.69 10.03
C VAL A 168 -0.99 -1.69 9.17
N VAL A 169 -0.68 -1.32 7.93
CA VAL A 169 -0.11 -2.22 6.92
C VAL A 169 1.39 -1.99 6.70
N GLY A 170 2.02 -2.90 5.95
CA GLY A 170 3.45 -2.89 5.65
C GLY A 170 4.34 -3.51 6.72
N ASP A 171 5.58 -3.83 6.36
CA ASP A 171 6.54 -4.52 7.25
C ASP A 171 6.85 -3.67 8.50
N PRO A 172 6.67 -4.21 9.73
CA PRO A 172 6.86 -3.48 10.98
C PRO A 172 8.32 -3.20 11.33
N VAL A 173 9.28 -3.69 10.54
CA VAL A 173 10.72 -3.51 10.76
C VAL A 173 11.40 -3.01 9.47
N ARG A 174 11.31 -3.78 8.39
CA ARG A 174 11.99 -3.50 7.11
C ARG A 174 11.15 -2.61 6.23
N ARG A 175 11.07 -1.33 6.60
CA ARG A 175 10.34 -0.31 5.84
C ARG A 175 11.13 0.98 5.67
N LEU A 176 10.64 1.87 4.81
CA LEU A 176 11.11 3.25 4.71
C LEU A 176 10.81 4.03 6.00
N PRO A 177 11.68 4.95 6.41
CA PRO A 177 11.56 5.60 7.73
C PRO A 177 10.42 6.59 7.84
N HIS A 178 9.89 7.07 6.71
CA HIS A 178 9.02 8.23 6.63
C HIS A 178 7.58 7.90 6.20
N LEU A 179 7.26 6.61 5.99
CA LEU A 179 5.96 6.17 5.49
C LEU A 179 5.25 5.30 6.51
N VAL A 180 3.95 5.53 6.65
CA VAL A 180 3.00 4.62 7.28
C VAL A 180 1.69 4.66 6.52
N THR A 181 1.11 3.48 6.33
CA THR A 181 -0.22 3.32 5.75
C THR A 181 -1.09 2.54 6.71
N PHE A 182 -2.32 2.99 6.84
CA PHE A 182 -3.34 2.32 7.63
C PHE A 182 -4.69 2.42 6.93
N SER A 183 -5.58 1.49 7.23
CA SER A 183 -6.91 1.38 6.65
C SER A 183 -7.94 1.38 7.76
N CYS A 184 -8.97 2.20 7.64
CA CYS A 184 -10.06 2.28 8.62
C CYS A 184 -11.31 1.61 8.04
N LEU A 185 -11.85 0.62 8.74
CA LEU A 185 -13.13 0.04 8.36
C LEU A 185 -14.25 1.07 8.45
N TYR A 186 -15.20 0.88 7.56
CA TYR A 186 -16.42 1.64 7.41
C TYR A 186 -16.21 3.11 7.06
N VAL A 187 -15.18 3.36 6.25
CA VAL A 187 -14.76 4.71 5.88
C VAL A 187 -14.53 4.77 4.39
N ASP A 188 -15.18 5.72 3.74
CA ASP A 188 -14.83 6.10 2.37
C ASP A 188 -13.49 6.85 2.39
N GLY A 189 -12.51 6.34 1.63
CA GLY A 189 -11.14 6.87 1.63
C GLY A 189 -11.08 8.32 1.16
N GLU A 190 -11.80 8.67 0.10
CA GLU A 190 -11.81 10.04 -0.45
C GLU A 190 -12.45 11.03 0.54
N ALA A 191 -13.55 10.65 1.19
CA ALA A 191 -14.17 11.44 2.24
C ALA A 191 -13.21 11.68 3.41
N LEU A 192 -12.42 10.66 3.81
CA LEU A 192 -11.43 10.81 4.87
C LEU A 192 -10.26 11.71 4.44
N LEU A 193 -9.75 11.59 3.21
CA LEU A 193 -8.73 12.50 2.68
C LEU A 193 -9.24 13.95 2.71
N HIS A 194 -10.49 14.19 2.31
CA HIS A 194 -11.08 15.52 2.31
C HIS A 194 -11.29 16.08 3.72
N ALA A 195 -11.70 15.24 4.67
CA ALA A 195 -11.84 15.62 6.08
C ALA A 195 -10.48 16.01 6.69
N LEU A 196 -9.43 15.25 6.38
CA LEU A 196 -8.06 15.54 6.82
C LEU A 196 -7.50 16.81 6.17
N ASP A 197 -7.77 17.04 4.87
CA ASP A 197 -7.40 18.27 4.18
C ASP A 197 -8.07 19.51 4.81
N THR A 198 -9.36 19.40 5.12
CA THR A 198 -10.10 20.45 5.85
C THR A 198 -9.51 20.71 7.24
N ALA A 199 -8.98 19.66 7.89
CA ALA A 199 -8.27 19.76 9.16
C ALA A 199 -6.81 20.27 9.02
N GLY A 200 -6.35 20.55 7.80
CA GLY A 200 -5.04 21.11 7.51
C GLY A 200 -3.94 20.09 7.22
N TYR A 201 -4.28 18.84 6.92
CA TYR A 201 -3.33 17.76 6.65
C TYR A 201 -3.42 17.28 5.20
N SER A 202 -2.29 17.38 4.48
CA SER A 202 -2.15 16.75 3.17
C SER A 202 -1.63 15.33 3.32
N VAL A 203 -2.49 14.36 3.06
CA VAL A 203 -2.17 12.92 3.05
C VAL A 203 -2.57 12.32 1.71
N SER A 204 -2.23 11.05 1.48
CA SER A 204 -2.57 10.35 0.24
C SER A 204 -3.38 9.10 0.53
N SER A 205 -4.10 8.57 -0.46
CA SER A 205 -4.53 7.16 -0.48
C SER A 205 -3.56 6.33 -1.32
N GLY A 206 -3.47 5.03 -1.07
CA GLY A 206 -2.73 4.07 -1.90
C GLY A 206 -3.16 4.08 -3.37
N SER A 207 -4.40 4.48 -3.66
CA SER A 207 -4.95 4.63 -5.02
C SER A 207 -4.48 5.91 -5.75
N SER A 208 -3.56 6.70 -5.19
CA SER A 208 -3.19 8.05 -5.67
C SER A 208 -2.77 8.20 -7.14
N CYS A 209 -2.57 7.12 -7.91
CA CYS A 209 -2.28 7.19 -9.33
C CYS A 209 -3.47 6.88 -10.26
N THR A 210 -4.64 6.48 -9.74
CA THR A 210 -5.86 6.24 -10.52
C THR A 210 -7.03 7.04 -9.96
N SER A 211 -6.94 8.37 -10.02
CA SER A 211 -8.05 9.28 -9.64
C SER A 211 -9.31 9.14 -10.52
N SER A 212 -9.28 8.28 -11.54
CA SER A 212 -10.37 8.07 -12.50
C SER A 212 -11.11 6.73 -12.35
N THR A 213 -10.62 5.81 -11.52
CA THR A 213 -11.30 4.54 -11.26
C THR A 213 -11.30 4.29 -9.75
N LEU A 214 -12.48 4.09 -9.17
CA LEU A 214 -12.71 3.71 -7.76
C LEU A 214 -12.20 2.28 -7.46
N THR A 215 -11.12 1.87 -8.12
CA THR A 215 -10.46 0.58 -7.96
C THR A 215 -9.58 0.61 -6.71
N PRO A 216 -9.63 -0.45 -5.89
CA PRO A 216 -8.73 -0.64 -4.75
C PRO A 216 -7.26 -0.45 -5.12
N SER A 217 -6.45 -0.06 -4.13
CA SER A 217 -4.99 -0.09 -4.29
C SER A 217 -4.56 -1.49 -4.75
N HIS A 218 -3.89 -1.55 -5.89
CA HIS A 218 -3.31 -2.79 -6.41
C HIS A 218 -2.26 -3.38 -5.46
N VAL A 219 -1.58 -2.54 -4.66
CA VAL A 219 -0.62 -2.98 -3.63
C VAL A 219 -1.35 -3.65 -2.47
N LEU A 220 -2.36 -2.99 -1.88
CA LEU A 220 -3.12 -3.56 -0.76
C LEU A 220 -3.86 -4.82 -1.19
N ARG A 221 -4.36 -4.83 -2.44
CA ARG A 221 -4.92 -6.03 -3.08
C ARG A 221 -3.92 -7.17 -3.15
N ALA A 222 -2.72 -6.91 -3.64
CA ALA A 222 -1.69 -7.94 -3.77
C ALA A 222 -1.26 -8.48 -2.39
N MET A 223 -1.32 -7.64 -1.35
CA MET A 223 -1.05 -8.02 0.04
C MET A 223 -2.21 -8.79 0.70
N GLY A 224 -3.41 -8.76 0.13
CA GLY A 224 -4.61 -9.35 0.73
C GLY A 224 -5.02 -8.70 2.05
N VAL A 225 -4.78 -7.39 2.20
CA VAL A 225 -5.11 -6.60 3.39
C VAL A 225 -6.25 -5.62 3.10
N LEU A 226 -6.79 -4.98 4.14
CA LEU A 226 -7.90 -4.04 3.98
C LEU A 226 -7.52 -2.88 3.05
N SER A 227 -8.31 -2.70 2.00
CA SER A 227 -8.09 -1.62 1.02
C SER A 227 -9.01 -0.42 1.24
N GLU A 228 -10.14 -0.65 1.91
CA GLU A 228 -11.10 0.36 2.32
C GLU A 228 -10.50 1.41 3.28
N GLY A 229 -10.89 2.67 3.12
CA GLY A 229 -10.55 3.74 4.08
C GLY A 229 -9.05 3.95 4.28
N ASN A 230 -8.23 3.60 3.27
CA ASN A 230 -6.78 3.61 3.40
C ASN A 230 -6.21 5.04 3.33
N VAL A 231 -5.25 5.31 4.22
CA VAL A 231 -4.51 6.56 4.32
C VAL A 231 -3.03 6.25 4.40
N ARG A 232 -2.27 6.84 3.48
CA ARG A 232 -0.81 6.90 3.49
C ARG A 232 -0.37 8.25 4.02
N VAL A 233 0.34 8.21 5.15
CA VAL A 233 1.04 9.36 5.73
C VAL A 233 2.51 9.29 5.34
N SER A 234 2.98 10.35 4.69
CA SER A 234 4.38 10.54 4.33
C SER A 234 4.94 11.74 5.08
N LEU A 235 5.91 11.51 5.96
CA LEU A 235 6.53 12.57 6.77
C LEU A 235 7.69 13.22 6.01
N PRO A 236 7.64 14.53 5.69
CA PRO A 236 8.78 15.23 5.12
C PRO A 236 9.98 15.30 6.07
N PRO A 237 11.19 15.56 5.55
CA PRO A 237 12.33 15.88 6.39
C PRO A 237 12.03 17.08 7.30
N GLY A 238 12.41 16.97 8.57
CA GLY A 238 12.23 18.02 9.58
C GLY A 238 10.84 18.13 10.21
N THR A 239 9.87 17.25 9.90
CA THR A 239 8.54 17.23 10.56
C THR A 239 8.65 17.27 12.09
N ALA A 240 8.01 18.23 12.75
CA ALA A 240 8.09 18.32 14.20
C ALA A 240 7.25 17.24 14.88
N GLU A 241 7.69 16.78 16.06
CA GLU A 241 6.94 15.83 16.88
C GLU A 241 5.53 16.32 17.20
N SER A 242 5.39 17.62 17.49
CA SER A 242 4.10 18.26 17.75
C SER A 242 3.16 18.27 16.54
N GLU A 243 3.67 18.16 15.31
CA GLU A 243 2.81 18.01 14.12
C GLU A 243 2.19 16.61 14.06
N VAL A 244 2.95 15.59 14.44
CA VAL A 244 2.45 14.21 14.55
C VAL A 244 1.43 14.11 15.68
N ASP A 245 1.69 14.76 16.82
CA ASP A 245 0.76 14.75 17.94
C ASP A 245 -0.58 15.43 17.56
N ARG A 246 -0.53 16.60 16.91
CA ARG A 246 -1.75 17.26 16.40
C ARG A 246 -2.49 16.44 15.35
N PHE A 247 -1.78 15.71 14.50
CA PHE A 247 -2.40 14.80 13.52
C PHE A 247 -3.16 13.68 14.24
N LEU A 248 -2.54 13.05 15.25
CA LEU A 248 -3.15 12.00 16.04
C LEU A 248 -4.35 12.50 16.86
N GLU A 249 -4.34 13.76 17.31
CA GLU A 249 -5.49 14.39 17.97
C GLU A 249 -6.66 14.63 17.01
N ALA A 250 -6.40 15.01 15.76
CA ALA A 250 -7.42 15.32 14.76
C ALA A 250 -8.05 14.07 14.12
N LEU A 251 -7.27 12.99 13.97
CA LEU A 251 -7.65 11.80 13.22
C LEU A 251 -8.97 11.14 13.69
N PRO A 252 -9.23 10.94 15.00
CA PRO A 252 -10.47 10.31 15.45
C PRO A 252 -11.72 11.08 15.04
N GLY A 253 -11.72 12.41 15.20
CA GLY A 253 -12.84 13.25 14.81
C GLY A 253 -13.11 13.24 13.31
N ALA A 254 -12.05 13.17 12.48
CA ALA A 254 -12.20 13.03 11.04
C ALA A 254 -12.84 11.69 10.66
N VAL A 255 -12.37 10.59 11.26
CA VAL A 255 -12.92 9.25 11.00
C VAL A 255 -14.37 9.12 11.49
N GLU A 256 -14.67 9.61 12.69
CA GLU A 256 -16.03 9.61 13.25
C GLU A 256 -17.01 10.42 12.38
N GLY A 257 -16.58 11.58 11.89
CA GLY A 257 -17.37 12.41 10.98
C GLY A 257 -17.76 11.68 9.69
N VAL A 258 -16.81 10.94 9.08
CA VAL A 258 -17.08 10.14 7.88
C VAL A 258 -17.99 8.95 8.19
N ARG A 259 -17.73 8.21 9.27
CA ARG A 259 -18.57 7.08 9.71
C ARG A 259 -20.02 7.51 10.00
N ALA A 260 -20.21 8.69 10.59
CA ALA A 260 -21.54 9.23 10.87
C ALA A 260 -22.33 9.51 9.57
N HIS A 261 -21.66 10.02 8.52
CA HIS A 261 -22.29 10.28 7.23
C HIS A 261 -22.75 9.00 6.53
N LEU A 262 -22.06 7.88 6.76
CA LEU A 262 -22.43 6.55 6.26
C LEU A 262 -23.47 5.82 7.15
N GLY A 263 -23.96 6.49 8.19
CA GLY A 263 -25.01 5.96 9.08
C GLY A 263 -24.53 4.87 10.04
N ILE A 264 -23.28 4.97 10.50
CA ILE A 264 -22.64 3.99 11.42
C ILE A 264 -22.60 4.50 12.87
N GLY A 265 -23.01 5.75 13.10
CA GLY A 265 -22.97 6.42 14.40
C GLY A 265 -24.12 6.12 15.38
N ALA A 266 -25.10 5.30 15.02
CA ALA A 266 -26.16 4.92 15.95
C ALA A 266 -26.47 3.44 15.80
N ARG A 267 -25.93 2.62 16.72
CA ARG A 267 -26.47 1.29 17.00
C ARG A 267 -27.97 1.44 17.24
N ALA A 268 -28.80 0.82 16.41
CA ALA A 268 -30.17 0.54 16.82
C ALA A 268 -30.09 -0.39 18.04
N GLU A 269 -30.88 -0.13 19.07
CA GLU A 269 -31.07 -1.09 20.15
C GLU A 269 -31.42 -2.46 19.54
N PRO A 270 -30.87 -3.58 20.07
CA PRO A 270 -31.17 -4.90 19.54
C PRO A 270 -32.68 -5.06 19.57
N ALA A 271 -33.28 -5.11 18.38
CA ALA A 271 -34.71 -5.23 18.29
C ALA A 271 -35.07 -6.62 18.81
N ASP A 272 -35.89 -6.68 19.86
CA ASP A 272 -36.52 -7.91 20.33
C ASP A 272 -37.37 -8.47 19.18
N ARG A 273 -36.76 -9.35 18.38
CA ARG A 273 -37.39 -10.02 17.24
C ARG A 273 -37.04 -11.50 17.34
N GLY A 274 -38.10 -12.30 17.46
CA GLY A 274 -38.04 -13.73 17.74
C GLY A 274 -37.22 -14.54 16.73
N ALA A 275 -36.82 -15.74 17.18
CA ALA A 275 -36.14 -16.81 16.43
C ALA A 275 -35.28 -16.33 15.25
N ALA A 276 -34.09 -15.79 15.57
CA ALA A 276 -33.14 -15.32 14.57
C ALA A 276 -32.87 -16.39 13.50
N GLU A 277 -33.06 -16.02 12.22
CA GLU A 277 -32.81 -16.90 11.08
C GLU A 277 -31.33 -17.31 11.05
N ALA A 278 -31.06 -18.61 10.88
CA ALA A 278 -29.71 -19.14 10.83
C ALA A 278 -28.96 -18.72 9.55
N GLU A 279 -29.67 -18.21 8.54
CA GLU A 279 -29.10 -17.73 7.29
C GLU A 279 -29.84 -16.47 6.83
N VAL A 280 -29.11 -15.37 6.57
CA VAL A 280 -29.66 -14.09 6.12
C VAL A 280 -28.95 -13.66 4.83
N THR A 281 -29.65 -13.02 3.91
CA THR A 281 -29.07 -12.50 2.66
C THR A 281 -29.13 -10.96 2.62
N VAL A 282 -28.01 -10.34 2.28
CA VAL A 282 -27.85 -8.89 2.08
C VAL A 282 -27.57 -8.64 0.60
N ASP A 283 -28.40 -7.83 -0.06
CA ASP A 283 -28.21 -7.44 -1.46
C ASP A 283 -27.56 -6.04 -1.54
N ALA A 284 -26.26 -6.06 -1.84
CA ALA A 284 -25.41 -4.88 -1.98
C ALA A 284 -24.93 -4.67 -3.43
N ARG A 285 -25.58 -5.30 -4.42
CA ARG A 285 -25.22 -5.10 -5.84
C ARG A 285 -25.43 -3.65 -6.28
N GLY A 286 -24.53 -3.16 -7.13
CA GLY A 286 -24.47 -1.77 -7.58
C GLY A 286 -23.96 -0.79 -6.52
N LYS A 287 -23.59 -1.27 -5.33
CA LYS A 287 -22.97 -0.44 -4.27
C LYS A 287 -21.47 -0.68 -4.27
N LEU A 288 -20.72 0.39 -4.10
CA LEU A 288 -19.26 0.35 -4.00
C LEU A 288 -18.83 0.27 -2.54
N CYS A 289 -17.68 -0.37 -2.29
CA CYS A 289 -16.99 -0.31 -1.01
C CYS A 289 -16.88 1.15 -0.53
N PRO A 290 -17.23 1.46 0.75
CA PRO A 290 -17.37 0.57 1.91
C PRO A 290 -18.74 -0.12 2.09
N LEU A 291 -19.72 0.13 1.23
CA LEU A 291 -21.12 -0.20 1.51
C LEU A 291 -21.42 -1.70 1.69
N PRO A 292 -20.90 -2.64 0.86
CA PRO A 292 -21.16 -4.06 1.08
C PRO A 292 -20.68 -4.56 2.45
N VAL A 293 -19.53 -4.07 2.92
CA VAL A 293 -18.96 -4.40 4.24
C VAL A 293 -19.80 -3.79 5.36
N ILE A 294 -20.27 -2.55 5.19
CA ILE A 294 -21.16 -1.88 6.15
C ILE A 294 -22.48 -2.63 6.31
N GLU A 295 -23.09 -3.07 5.21
CA GLU A 295 -24.36 -3.80 5.27
C GLU A 295 -24.20 -5.20 5.86
N LEU A 296 -23.09 -5.88 5.57
CA LEU A 296 -22.71 -7.11 6.26
C LEU A 296 -22.60 -6.87 7.77
N ALA A 297 -21.84 -5.86 8.20
CA ALA A 297 -21.61 -5.57 9.61
C ALA A 297 -22.89 -5.20 10.37
N LYS A 298 -23.86 -4.56 9.71
CA LYS A 298 -25.17 -4.24 10.30
C LYS A 298 -26.02 -5.49 10.58
N VAL A 299 -25.84 -6.56 9.80
CA VAL A 299 -26.71 -7.74 9.84
C VAL A 299 -26.05 -8.92 10.57
N ILE A 300 -24.71 -9.03 10.55
CA ILE A 300 -23.99 -10.18 11.11
C ILE A 300 -24.28 -10.38 12.61
N GLU A 301 -24.51 -9.31 13.37
CA GLU A 301 -24.76 -9.38 14.81
C GLU A 301 -26.18 -9.90 15.14
N ASP A 302 -27.10 -9.80 14.18
CA ASP A 302 -28.49 -10.29 14.33
C ASP A 302 -28.61 -11.79 14.04
N VAL A 303 -27.64 -12.39 13.35
CA VAL A 303 -27.60 -13.82 13.02
C VAL A 303 -27.06 -14.62 14.22
N PRO A 304 -27.62 -15.77 14.64
CA PRO A 304 -27.09 -16.53 15.78
C PRO A 304 -25.64 -17.00 15.54
N ALA A 305 -24.88 -17.25 16.60
CA ALA A 305 -23.54 -17.81 16.45
C ALA A 305 -23.58 -19.12 15.65
N GLY A 306 -22.73 -19.21 14.62
CA GLY A 306 -22.71 -20.31 13.65
C GLY A 306 -23.66 -20.12 12.46
N GLY A 307 -24.54 -19.11 12.47
CA GLY A 307 -25.34 -18.73 11.31
C GLY A 307 -24.54 -17.98 10.25
N VAL A 308 -25.11 -17.87 9.05
CA VAL A 308 -24.43 -17.41 7.84
C VAL A 308 -25.10 -16.16 7.27
N VAL A 309 -24.31 -15.15 6.90
CA VAL A 309 -24.76 -14.04 6.07
C VAL A 309 -24.24 -14.25 4.65
N ARG A 310 -25.14 -14.20 3.68
CA ARG A 310 -24.84 -14.18 2.25
C ARG A 310 -24.85 -12.73 1.78
N VAL A 311 -23.73 -12.21 1.30
CA VAL A 311 -23.63 -10.86 0.75
C VAL A 311 -23.57 -10.97 -0.76
N LEU A 312 -24.51 -10.35 -1.47
CA LEU A 312 -24.47 -10.21 -2.93
C LEU A 312 -23.80 -8.87 -3.26
N ALA A 313 -22.57 -8.90 -3.79
CA ALA A 313 -21.83 -7.70 -4.17
C ALA A 313 -21.06 -7.91 -5.47
N ASP A 314 -21.21 -6.99 -6.41
CA ASP A 314 -20.56 -6.99 -7.73
C ASP A 314 -19.36 -6.06 -7.83
N ASP A 315 -19.06 -5.32 -6.76
CA ASP A 315 -17.86 -4.51 -6.63
C ASP A 315 -16.59 -5.39 -6.50
N GLU A 316 -15.52 -5.02 -7.21
CA GLU A 316 -14.25 -5.75 -7.17
C GLU A 316 -13.57 -5.63 -5.80
N ALA A 317 -13.74 -4.51 -5.10
CA ALA A 317 -13.16 -4.28 -3.78
C ALA A 317 -13.71 -5.25 -2.72
N ALA A 318 -14.99 -5.63 -2.84
CA ALA A 318 -15.62 -6.60 -1.93
C ALA A 318 -14.89 -7.96 -1.88
N ARG A 319 -14.19 -8.34 -2.97
CA ARG A 319 -13.36 -9.57 -3.00
C ARG A 319 -12.20 -9.53 -2.02
N LEU A 320 -11.75 -8.34 -1.63
CA LEU A 320 -10.64 -8.11 -0.72
C LEU A 320 -11.16 -7.71 0.66
N ASP A 321 -12.09 -6.76 0.69
CA ASP A 321 -12.49 -6.14 1.94
C ASP A 321 -13.40 -7.06 2.78
N ILE A 322 -14.22 -7.94 2.18
CA ILE A 322 -15.04 -8.89 2.96
C ILE A 322 -14.15 -9.93 3.68
N PRO A 323 -13.20 -10.62 3.02
CA PRO A 323 -12.27 -11.51 3.71
C PRO A 323 -11.42 -10.79 4.76
N ALA A 324 -10.87 -9.61 4.44
CA ALA A 324 -10.07 -8.82 5.36
C ALA A 324 -10.88 -8.39 6.59
N TRP A 325 -12.13 -7.93 6.39
CA TRP A 325 -13.06 -7.61 7.45
C TRP A 325 -13.37 -8.82 8.33
N CYS A 326 -13.56 -10.01 7.76
CA CYS A 326 -13.77 -11.24 8.53
C CYS A 326 -12.57 -11.55 9.42
N GLU A 327 -11.35 -11.42 8.90
CA GLU A 327 -10.12 -11.61 9.67
C GLU A 327 -10.00 -10.59 10.82
N MET A 328 -10.26 -9.31 10.54
CA MET A 328 -10.21 -8.23 11.53
C MET A 328 -11.25 -8.39 12.65
N THR A 329 -12.47 -8.82 12.31
CA THR A 329 -13.59 -8.96 13.27
C THR A 329 -13.66 -10.36 13.90
N GLY A 330 -12.88 -11.31 13.39
CA GLY A 330 -12.82 -12.69 13.88
C GLY A 330 -13.92 -13.61 13.35
N HIS A 331 -14.68 -13.17 12.33
CA HIS A 331 -15.70 -13.99 11.64
C HIS A 331 -15.08 -14.93 10.60
N ALA A 332 -15.81 -15.97 10.22
CA ALA A 332 -15.30 -16.98 9.29
C ALA A 332 -15.79 -16.69 7.86
N PHE A 333 -14.87 -16.35 6.97
CA PHE A 333 -15.14 -16.27 5.54
C PHE A 333 -15.17 -17.68 4.94
N GLU A 334 -16.30 -18.10 4.37
CA GLU A 334 -16.49 -19.46 3.82
C GLU A 334 -16.18 -19.55 2.33
N GLY A 335 -16.07 -18.42 1.65
CA GLY A 335 -15.75 -18.34 0.23
C GLY A 335 -16.66 -17.40 -0.55
N VAL A 336 -16.38 -17.32 -1.85
CA VAL A 336 -17.12 -16.53 -2.82
C VAL A 336 -17.47 -17.38 -4.04
N GLU A 337 -18.72 -17.32 -4.49
CA GLU A 337 -19.19 -17.94 -5.72
C GLU A 337 -19.87 -16.87 -6.60
N GLY A 338 -19.25 -16.53 -7.74
CA GLY A 338 -19.72 -15.43 -8.58
C GLY A 338 -19.62 -14.07 -7.87
N VAL A 339 -20.78 -13.52 -7.48
CA VAL A 339 -20.96 -12.25 -6.73
C VAL A 339 -21.48 -12.48 -5.30
N GLU A 340 -21.57 -13.74 -4.87
CA GLU A 340 -22.08 -14.12 -3.55
C GLU A 340 -20.92 -14.47 -2.61
N TYR A 341 -20.84 -13.77 -1.50
CA TYR A 341 -19.89 -13.99 -0.42
C TYR A 341 -20.60 -14.63 0.77
N ARG A 342 -20.02 -15.68 1.36
CA ARG A 342 -20.61 -16.35 2.53
C ARG A 342 -19.74 -16.11 3.76
N VAL A 343 -20.35 -15.54 4.80
CA VAL A 343 -19.69 -15.18 6.05
C VAL A 343 -20.43 -15.81 7.21
N ARG A 344 -19.75 -16.65 7.99
CA ARG A 344 -20.31 -17.27 9.19
C ARG A 344 -19.99 -16.44 10.42
N ARG A 345 -21.02 -16.08 11.19
CA ARG A 345 -20.84 -15.44 12.50
C ARG A 345 -20.16 -16.41 13.45
N THR A 346 -18.99 -16.04 13.92
CA THR A 346 -18.31 -16.69 15.03
C THR A 346 -18.75 -16.03 16.33
N ALA A 347 -18.91 -16.83 17.40
CA ALA A 347 -19.09 -16.24 18.72
C ALA A 347 -17.80 -15.49 19.11
N PRO A 348 -17.90 -14.34 19.80
CA PRO A 348 -16.71 -13.66 20.30
C PRO A 348 -15.90 -14.62 21.16
N ARG A 349 -14.59 -14.73 20.89
CA ARG A 349 -13.67 -15.47 21.75
C ARG A 349 -13.77 -14.87 23.15
N ARG A 350 -14.29 -15.62 24.13
CA ARG A 350 -14.24 -15.24 25.54
C ARG A 350 -12.77 -15.18 25.97
N GLY A 351 -12.20 -13.98 25.98
CA GLY A 351 -10.97 -13.61 26.68
C GLY A 351 -9.66 -14.17 26.10
N ALA A 352 -8.82 -13.25 25.63
CA ALA A 352 -7.36 -13.34 25.74
C ALA A 352 -6.87 -11.95 26.19
#